data_AF-A0A529U374-F1
#
_entry.id   AF-A0A529U374-F1
#
_cell.length_a   1.000
_cell.length_b   1.000
_cell.length_c   1.000
_cell.angle_alpha   90.00
_cell.angle_beta   90.00
_cell.angle_gamma   90.00
#
_symmetry.space_group_name_H-M   'P 1'
#
loop_
_entity.id
_entity.type
_entity.pdbx_description
1 polymer ?
#
loop_
_entity_poly.entity_id
_entity_poly.type
_entity_poly.pdbx_seq_one_letter_code
_entity_poly.pdbx_strand_id
1 'polypeptide(L)'
;MADAATIRGKAPDGTGFIRAGSGAPVLFIHGVGMNAAIWQPQIAAMQDRFDVVAIDMLGHGASPLPPENVVLSDFADQAVRLLDHLGLDRVAVVGHSMGALVA
;
A
#
# COMPACT_ATOMS: atom_id res chain seq x y z
N MET A 1 -2.56 23.25 -11.53
CA MET A 1 -2.67 22.08 -10.62
C MET A 1 -2.16 20.91 -11.43
N ALA A 2 -0.97 20.39 -11.08
CA ALA A 2 -0.40 19.27 -11.82
C ALA A 2 -1.27 18.04 -11.55
N ASP A 3 -1.74 17.41 -12.61
CA ASP A 3 -2.43 16.12 -12.57
C ASP A 3 -1.49 15.12 -11.89
N ALA A 4 -1.78 14.75 -10.64
CA ALA A 4 -0.94 13.85 -9.87
C ALA A 4 -1.22 12.43 -10.39
N ALA A 5 -0.55 12.06 -11.48
CA ALA A 5 -0.74 10.79 -12.16
C ALA A 5 -0.70 9.62 -11.17
N THR A 6 -1.72 8.76 -11.23
CA THR A 6 -1.71 7.48 -10.51
C THR A 6 -0.61 6.59 -11.08
N ILE A 7 0.34 6.18 -10.25
CA ILE A 7 1.47 5.34 -10.61
C ILE A 7 1.25 3.95 -10.01
N ARG A 8 1.30 2.91 -10.85
CA ARG A 8 1.52 1.54 -10.37
C ARG A 8 3.03 1.28 -10.32
N GLY A 9 3.54 1.05 -9.12
CA GLY A 9 4.96 0.91 -8.83
C GLY A 9 5.32 -0.45 -8.25
N LYS A 10 6.62 -0.71 -8.14
CA LYS A 10 7.19 -1.87 -7.48
C LYS A 10 8.44 -1.43 -6.70
N ALA A 11 8.50 -1.75 -5.41
CA ALA A 11 9.64 -1.47 -4.55
C ALA A 11 10.80 -2.45 -4.84
N PRO A 12 12.04 -2.18 -4.37
CA PRO A 12 13.20 -3.03 -4.61
C PRO A 12 13.05 -4.48 -4.16
N ASP A 13 12.27 -4.74 -3.09
CA ASP A 13 11.96 -6.09 -2.59
C ASP A 13 10.85 -6.79 -3.40
N GLY A 14 10.35 -6.14 -4.45
CA GLY A 14 9.29 -6.65 -5.31
C GLY A 14 7.87 -6.28 -4.86
N THR A 15 7.70 -5.58 -3.73
CA THR A 15 6.39 -5.14 -3.24
C THR A 15 5.70 -4.25 -4.27
N GLY A 16 4.56 -4.70 -4.77
CA GLY A 16 3.70 -3.93 -5.67
C GLY A 16 2.87 -2.90 -4.90
N PHE A 17 2.64 -1.74 -5.51
CA PHE A 17 1.77 -0.71 -4.93
C PHE A 17 1.15 0.19 -6.01
N ILE A 18 0.11 0.92 -5.63
CA ILE A 18 -0.41 2.08 -6.35
C ILE A 18 -0.12 3.32 -5.50
N ARG A 19 0.36 4.40 -6.12
CA ARG A 19 0.54 5.71 -5.47
C ARG A 19 -0.08 6.80 -6.32
N ALA A 20 -0.80 7.73 -5.69
CA ALA A 20 -1.41 8.86 -6.38
C ALA A 20 -1.54 10.06 -5.44
N GLY A 21 -1.56 11.25 -6.02
CA GLY A 21 -1.71 12.48 -5.27
C GLY A 21 -0.43 13.00 -4.66
N SER A 22 -0.59 14.02 -3.83
CA SER A 22 0.49 14.65 -3.06
C SER A 22 -0.11 15.25 -1.78
N GLY A 23 0.68 15.35 -0.72
CA GLY A 23 0.23 15.90 0.57
C GLY A 23 0.55 14.96 1.73
N ALA A 24 -0.33 14.94 2.74
CA ALA A 24 -0.16 14.05 3.88
C ALA A 24 -0.32 12.58 3.44
N PRO A 25 0.62 11.67 3.80
CA PRO A 25 0.60 10.31 3.30
C PRO A 25 -0.42 9.42 4.04
N VAL A 26 -1.09 8.56 3.27
CA VAL A 26 -2.05 7.56 3.77
C VAL A 26 -1.76 6.21 3.15
N LEU A 27 -1.46 5.21 3.97
CA LEU A 27 -1.26 3.83 3.55
C LEU A 27 -2.57 3.04 3.64
N PHE A 28 -2.97 2.39 2.56
CA PHE A 28 -4.13 1.52 2.46
C PHE A 28 -3.71 0.05 2.33
N ILE A 29 -4.17 -0.79 3.26
CA ILE A 29 -3.86 -2.22 3.34
C ILE A 29 -5.14 -3.03 3.11
N HIS A 30 -5.18 -3.80 2.02
CA HIS A 30 -6.37 -4.57 1.62
C HIS A 30 -6.60 -5.83 2.49
N GLY A 31 -7.71 -6.54 2.24
CA GLY A 31 -8.01 -7.84 2.88
C GLY A 31 -7.52 -9.04 2.06
N VAL A 32 -7.63 -10.25 2.62
CA VAL A 32 -7.27 -11.51 1.92
C VAL A 32 -8.08 -11.67 0.64
N GLY A 33 -7.44 -12.15 -0.43
CA GLY A 33 -8.07 -12.38 -1.73
C GLY A 33 -8.30 -11.10 -2.55
N MET A 34 -7.82 -9.96 -2.08
CA MET A 34 -7.89 -8.66 -2.76
C MET A 34 -6.51 -8.21 -3.26
N ASN A 35 -6.43 -7.01 -3.83
CA ASN A 35 -5.18 -6.33 -4.17
C ASN A 35 -5.39 -4.81 -4.05
N ALA A 36 -4.35 -4.01 -4.25
CA ALA A 36 -4.36 -2.56 -4.13
C ALA A 36 -5.44 -1.86 -4.97
N ALA A 37 -5.90 -2.45 -6.09
CA ALA A 37 -6.90 -1.85 -6.95
C ALA A 37 -8.29 -1.73 -6.28
N ILE A 38 -8.55 -2.45 -5.18
CA ILE A 38 -9.79 -2.30 -4.41
C ILE A 38 -9.98 -0.85 -3.90
N TRP A 39 -8.88 -0.13 -3.71
CA TRP A 39 -8.86 1.22 -3.17
C TRP A 39 -9.05 2.33 -4.22
N GLN A 40 -9.30 1.98 -5.50
CA GLN A 40 -9.44 3.00 -6.55
C GLN A 40 -10.49 4.08 -6.28
N PRO A 41 -11.69 3.75 -5.75
CA PRO A 41 -12.65 4.78 -5.36
C PRO A 41 -12.11 5.76 -4.30
N GLN A 42 -11.34 5.26 -3.33
CA GLN A 42 -10.75 6.07 -2.27
C GLN A 42 -9.59 6.91 -2.81
N ILE A 43 -8.72 6.33 -3.65
CA ILE A 43 -7.67 7.04 -4.36
C ILE A 43 -8.27 8.23 -5.13
N ALA A 44 -9.29 7.98 -5.94
CA ALA A 44 -9.96 9.01 -6.73
C ALA A 44 -10.54 10.14 -5.87
N ALA A 45 -11.08 9.81 -4.69
CA ALA A 45 -11.66 10.78 -3.76
C ALA A 45 -10.65 11.54 -2.88
N MET A 46 -9.40 11.06 -2.79
CA MET A 46 -8.41 11.55 -1.81
C MET A 46 -7.14 12.12 -2.44
N GLN A 47 -6.79 11.74 -3.67
CA GLN A 47 -5.51 12.11 -4.31
C GLN A 47 -5.28 13.63 -4.44
N ASP A 48 -6.34 14.45 -4.46
CA ASP A 48 -6.20 15.91 -4.54
C ASP A 48 -5.68 16.54 -3.23
N ARG A 49 -5.66 15.80 -2.12
CA ARG A 49 -5.31 16.31 -0.78
C ARG A 49 -4.28 15.45 -0.04
N PHE A 50 -4.17 14.18 -0.41
CA PHE A 50 -3.36 13.19 0.26
C PHE A 50 -2.43 12.49 -0.73
N ASP A 51 -1.26 12.11 -0.25
CA ASP A 51 -0.39 11.16 -0.94
C ASP A 51 -0.86 9.74 -0.59
N VAL A 52 -1.68 9.17 -1.46
CA VAL A 52 -2.34 7.89 -1.22
C VAL A 52 -1.43 6.77 -1.71
N VAL A 53 -1.09 5.83 -0.82
CA VAL A 53 -0.32 4.63 -1.13
C VAL A 53 -1.19 3.41 -0.83
N ALA A 54 -1.46 2.57 -1.83
CA ALA A 54 -2.16 1.29 -1.67
C ALA A 54 -1.20 0.13 -1.95
N ILE A 55 -0.91 -0.68 -0.93
CA ILE A 55 0.02 -1.81 -1.02
C ILE A 55 -0.67 -3.06 -1.57
N ASP A 56 0.01 -3.83 -2.44
CA ASP A 56 -0.31 -5.24 -2.68
C ASP A 56 0.41 -6.07 -1.61
N MET A 57 -0.32 -6.69 -0.68
CA MET A 57 0.30 -7.55 0.35
C MET A 57 0.99 -8.78 -0.26
N LEU A 58 1.94 -9.40 0.46
CA LEU A 58 2.57 -10.66 0.07
C LEU A 58 1.53 -11.68 -0.43
N GLY A 59 1.83 -12.33 -1.55
CA GLY A 59 0.96 -13.30 -2.22
C GLY A 59 -0.21 -12.71 -3.01
N HIS A 60 -0.31 -11.37 -3.09
CA HIS A 60 -1.40 -10.69 -3.77
C HIS A 60 -0.91 -9.69 -4.82
N GLY A 61 -1.78 -9.40 -5.79
CA GLY A 61 -1.52 -8.39 -6.81
C GLY A 61 -0.18 -8.59 -7.52
N ALA A 62 0.66 -7.55 -7.50
CA ALA A 62 1.98 -7.59 -8.13
C ALA A 62 3.12 -7.96 -7.16
N SER A 63 2.82 -8.25 -5.89
CA SER A 63 3.80 -8.59 -4.86
C SER A 63 4.23 -10.05 -4.93
N PRO A 64 5.45 -10.38 -4.45
CA PRO A 64 5.93 -11.77 -4.40
C PRO A 64 5.09 -12.61 -3.45
N LEU A 65 5.18 -13.94 -3.60
CA LEU A 65 4.64 -14.88 -2.62
C LEU A 65 5.31 -14.67 -1.25
N PRO A 66 4.59 -14.93 -0.14
CA PRO A 66 5.20 -14.89 1.18
C PRO A 66 6.22 -16.02 1.38
N PRO A 67 7.08 -15.94 2.41
CA PRO A 67 7.93 -17.06 2.82
C PRO A 67 7.09 -18.29 3.23
N GLU A 68 7.70 -19.48 3.25
CA GLU A 68 6.99 -20.75 3.53
C GLU A 68 6.24 -20.74 4.88
N ASN A 69 6.83 -20.16 5.92
CA ASN A 69 6.25 -20.06 7.26
C ASN A 69 5.81 -18.64 7.58
N VAL A 70 4.92 -18.10 6.75
CA VAL A 70 4.46 -16.71 6.90
C VAL A 70 3.68 -16.49 8.19
N VAL A 71 3.98 -15.39 8.86
CA VAL A 71 3.25 -14.88 10.02
C VAL A 71 2.74 -13.47 9.74
N LEU A 72 1.81 -12.99 10.55
CA LEU A 72 1.19 -11.68 10.35
C LEU A 72 2.22 -10.53 10.34
N SER A 73 3.28 -10.62 11.16
CA SER A 73 4.35 -9.61 11.21
C SER A 73 5.12 -9.49 9.89
N ASP A 74 5.20 -10.53 9.06
CA ASP A 74 5.87 -10.44 7.76
C ASP A 74 5.16 -9.44 6.82
N PHE A 75 3.84 -9.33 6.93
CA PHE A 75 3.05 -8.35 6.18
C PHE A 75 3.23 -6.92 6.72
N ALA A 76 3.34 -6.77 8.05
CA ALA A 76 3.63 -5.49 8.67
C ALA A 76 5.05 -5.02 8.28
N ASP A 77 6.03 -5.92 8.32
CA ASP A 77 7.40 -5.63 7.90
C ASP A 77 7.47 -5.29 6.40
N GLN A 78 6.63 -5.92 5.57
CA GLN A 78 6.50 -5.54 4.16
C GLN A 78 6.00 -4.10 4.01
N ALA A 79 4.96 -3.71 4.76
CA ALA A 79 4.46 -2.34 4.75
C ALA A 79 5.52 -1.33 5.21
N VAL A 80 6.25 -1.64 6.27
CA VAL A 80 7.36 -0.80 6.77
C VAL A 80 8.44 -0.64 5.70
N ARG A 81 8.91 -1.72 5.09
CA ARG A 81 9.91 -1.65 4.00
C ARG A 81 9.45 -0.81 2.82
N LEU A 82 8.16 -0.89 2.46
CA LEU A 82 7.59 -0.04 1.43
C LEU A 82 7.63 1.44 1.85
N LEU A 83 7.23 1.77 3.07
CA LEU A 83 7.26 3.15 3.58
C LEU A 83 8.69 3.71 3.63
N ASP A 84 9.65 2.92 4.08
CA ASP A 84 11.08 3.26 4.08
C ASP A 84 11.57 3.55 2.65
N HIS A 85 11.21 2.69 1.70
CA HIS A 85 11.57 2.88 0.29
C HIS A 85 10.99 4.18 -0.29
N LEU A 86 9.75 4.52 0.08
CA LEU A 86 9.08 5.74 -0.37
C LEU A 86 9.52 7.00 0.40
N GLY A 87 10.34 6.85 1.45
CA GLY A 87 10.80 7.94 2.31
C GLY A 87 9.68 8.54 3.17
N LEU A 88 8.76 7.70 3.65
CA LEU A 88 7.57 8.12 4.41
C LEU A 88 7.69 7.74 5.90
N ASP A 89 8.18 8.67 6.73
CA ASP A 89 8.43 8.41 8.16
C ASP A 89 7.16 8.31 9.02
N ARG A 90 6.07 8.97 8.61
CA ARG A 90 4.79 8.98 9.32
C ARG A 90 3.64 8.98 8.33
N VAL A 91 2.70 8.06 8.50
CA VAL A 91 1.52 7.93 7.66
C VAL A 91 0.27 7.70 8.50
N ALA A 92 -0.90 8.10 7.99
CA ALA A 92 -2.14 7.50 8.46
C ALA A 92 -2.30 6.12 7.81
N VAL A 93 -2.91 5.17 8.52
CA VAL A 93 -3.11 3.80 8.00
C VAL A 93 -4.58 3.46 7.95
N VAL A 94 -5.02 2.86 6.85
CA VAL A 94 -6.36 2.32 6.64
C VAL A 94 -6.22 0.84 6.31
N GLY A 95 -6.67 -0.01 7.22
CA GLY A 95 -6.69 -1.46 7.04
C GLY A 95 -8.11 -2.00 6.84
N HIS A 96 -8.27 -2.96 5.93
CA HIS A 96 -9.53 -3.70 5.76
C HIS A 96 -9.34 -5.19 6.08
N SER A 97 -10.16 -5.75 6.97
CA SER A 97 -10.13 -7.16 7.37
C SER A 97 -8.73 -7.56 7.88
N MET A 98 -8.03 -8.52 7.24
CA MET A 98 -6.64 -8.83 7.59
C MET A 98 -5.73 -7.61 7.53
N GLY A 99 -5.96 -6.68 6.59
CA GLY A 99 -5.23 -5.43 6.53
C GLY A 99 -5.38 -4.56 7.79
N ALA A 100 -6.46 -4.71 8.57
CA ALA A 100 -6.63 -4.05 9.87
C ALA A 100 -5.86 -4.74 11.00
N LEU A 101 -5.51 -6.03 10.85
CA LEU A 101 -4.60 -6.72 11.78
C LEU A 101 -3.13 -6.38 11.49
N VAL A 102 -2.82 -6.02 10.24
CA VAL A 102 -1.48 -5.61 9.80
C VAL A 102 -1.18 -4.14 10.15
N ALA A 103 -2.20 -3.28 10.15
CA ALA A 103 -2.13 -1.83 10.42
C ALA A 103 -1.81 -1.51 11.88
#